data_AF-A0A2U0SDU4-F1
#
_entry.id   AF-A0A2U0SDU4-F1
#
_cell.length_a   1.000
_cell.length_b   1.000
_cell.length_c   1.000
_cell.angle_alpha   90.00
_cell.angle_beta   90.00
_cell.angle_gamma   90.00
#
_symmetry.space_group_name_H-M   'P 1'
#
loop_
_entity.id
_entity.type
_entity.pdbx_description
1 polymer ?
#
loop_
_entity_poly.entity_id
_entity_poly.type
_entity_poly.pdbx_seq_one_letter_code
_entity_poly.pdbx_strand_id
1 'polypeptide(L)'
;MTIAPFTAHALVPTDHASRYLQQLCKHWQHNLQVEFTAENGTVVFPKDARGANHPGDAVVAFNVAETGLEVRIDATSAEQLEGLQGAVARHLDRFAFREGELQFDWQ
;
A
#
# COMPACT_ATOMS: atom_id res chain seq x y z
N MET A 1 -3.72 8.65 -19.81
CA MET A 1 -2.95 7.83 -18.87
C MET A 1 -1.79 8.67 -18.38
N THR A 2 -1.94 9.33 -17.23
CA THR A 2 -0.81 10.04 -16.61
C THR A 2 0.14 8.98 -16.09
N ILE A 3 1.36 8.96 -16.62
CA ILE A 3 2.41 8.06 -16.16
C ILE A 3 2.74 8.49 -14.73
N ALA A 4 2.59 7.61 -13.75
CA ALA A 4 3.01 7.85 -12.37
C ALA A 4 4.55 7.93 -12.34
N PRO A 5 5.16 9.12 -12.21
CA PRO A 5 6.61 9.27 -12.33
C PRO A 5 7.34 8.98 -11.00
N PHE A 6 6.59 8.78 -9.91
CA PHE A 6 7.13 8.51 -8.58
C PHE A 6 6.71 7.12 -8.16
N THR A 7 7.67 6.21 -8.05
CA THR A 7 7.44 4.85 -7.59
C THR A 7 8.26 4.60 -6.33
N ALA A 8 7.71 3.84 -5.40
CA ALA A 8 8.47 3.22 -4.32
C ALA A 8 8.10 1.75 -4.18
N HIS A 9 9.04 0.94 -3.74
CA HIS A 9 8.80 -0.45 -3.42
C HIS A 9 9.49 -0.86 -2.12
N ALA A 10 8.90 -1.80 -1.40
CA ALA A 10 9.50 -2.40 -0.21
C ALA A 10 9.08 -3.87 -0.10
N LEU A 11 10.00 -4.72 0.35
CA LEU A 11 9.69 -6.06 0.81
C LEU A 11 9.59 -6.03 2.34
N VAL A 12 8.40 -6.25 2.86
CA VAL A 12 8.11 -6.19 4.29
C VAL A 12 8.20 -7.60 4.87
N PRO A 13 9.23 -7.92 5.69
CA PRO A 13 9.40 -9.27 6.20
C PRO A 13 8.28 -9.63 7.19
N THR A 14 7.53 -10.70 6.92
CA THR A 14 6.48 -11.23 7.81
C THR A 14 6.01 -12.60 7.33
N ASP A 15 5.70 -13.50 8.26
CA ASP A 15 5.07 -14.79 7.96
C ASP A 15 3.56 -14.66 7.68
N HIS A 16 2.99 -13.48 7.87
CA HIS A 16 1.56 -13.20 7.76
C HIS A 16 1.19 -12.33 6.55
N ALA A 17 2.03 -12.30 5.51
CA ALA A 17 1.85 -11.46 4.32
C ALA A 17 0.43 -11.52 3.73
N SER A 18 -0.07 -12.73 3.42
CA SER A 18 -1.42 -12.93 2.88
C SER A 18 -2.51 -12.39 3.81
N ARG A 19 -2.34 -12.59 5.12
CA ARG A 19 -3.32 -12.14 6.13
C ARG A 19 -3.36 -10.62 6.19
N TYR A 20 -2.20 -9.96 6.24
CA TYR A 20 -2.12 -8.50 6.35
C TYR A 20 -2.57 -7.81 5.06
N LEU A 21 -2.21 -8.36 3.90
CA LEU A 21 -2.75 -7.92 2.59
C LEU A 21 -4.27 -7.92 2.61
N GLN A 22 -4.90 -9.04 2.99
CA GLN A 22 -6.35 -9.16 2.99
C GLN A 22 -7.02 -8.23 4.00
N GLN A 23 -6.43 -8.05 5.19
CA GLN A 23 -6.96 -7.13 6.19
C GLN A 23 -6.90 -5.67 5.72
N LEU A 24 -5.78 -5.27 5.13
CA LEU A 24 -5.58 -3.94 4.58
C LEU A 24 -6.55 -3.66 3.42
N CYS A 25 -6.66 -4.59 2.47
CA CYS A 25 -7.57 -4.46 1.35
C CYS A 25 -9.03 -4.38 1.81
N LYS A 26 -9.46 -5.24 2.75
CA LYS A 26 -10.81 -5.19 3.33
C LYS A 26 -11.07 -3.90 4.11
N HIS A 27 -10.05 -3.33 4.75
CA HIS A 27 -10.19 -2.06 5.45
C HIS A 27 -10.40 -0.90 4.48
N TRP A 28 -9.67 -0.89 3.37
CA TRP A 28 -9.73 0.21 2.39
C TRP A 28 -10.86 0.11 1.38
N GLN A 29 -11.39 -1.09 1.08
CA GLN A 29 -12.51 -1.28 0.15
C GLN A 29 -13.79 -0.52 0.55
N HIS A 30 -13.89 -0.05 1.80
CA HIS A 30 -15.00 0.76 2.27
C HIS A 30 -15.05 2.14 1.62
N ASN A 31 -13.90 2.71 1.25
CA ASN A 31 -13.79 4.08 0.73
C ASN A 31 -13.00 4.19 -0.58
N LEU A 32 -12.30 3.13 -0.97
CA LEU A 32 -11.42 3.09 -2.12
C LEU A 32 -11.81 1.94 -3.05
N GLN A 33 -11.43 2.07 -4.33
CA GLN A 33 -11.49 0.95 -5.24
C GLN A 33 -10.36 -0.04 -4.91
N VAL A 34 -10.73 -1.27 -4.58
CA VAL A 34 -9.81 -2.32 -4.16
C VAL A 34 -10.15 -3.61 -4.86
N GLU A 35 -9.13 -4.29 -5.37
CA GLU A 35 -9.21 -5.64 -5.93
C GLU A 35 -8.15 -6.49 -5.24
N PHE A 36 -8.52 -7.65 -4.69
CA PHE A 36 -7.54 -8.49 -4.00
C PHE A 36 -7.92 -9.97 -4.00
N THR A 37 -6.88 -10.80 -3.87
CA THR A 37 -6.92 -12.23 -3.63
C THR A 37 -6.13 -12.54 -2.35
N ALA A 38 -5.90 -13.82 -2.05
CA ALA A 38 -5.01 -14.19 -0.96
C ALA A 38 -3.52 -13.91 -1.29
N GLU A 39 -3.17 -13.70 -2.56
CA GLU A 39 -1.77 -13.63 -3.03
C GLU A 39 -1.39 -12.24 -3.54
N ASN A 40 -2.36 -11.44 -3.98
CA ASN A 40 -2.11 -10.11 -4.53
C ASN A 40 -3.27 -9.16 -4.21
N GLY A 41 -2.99 -7.86 -4.24
CA GLY A 41 -3.98 -6.83 -4.02
C GLY A 41 -3.59 -5.52 -4.71
N THR A 42 -4.57 -4.79 -5.22
CA THR A 42 -4.40 -3.48 -5.86
C THR A 42 -5.42 -2.52 -5.28
N VAL A 43 -4.96 -1.33 -4.91
CA VAL A 43 -5.74 -0.28 -4.27
C VAL A 43 -5.53 1.01 -5.04
N VAL A 44 -6.61 1.60 -5.52
CA VAL A 44 -6.56 2.90 -6.20
C VAL A 44 -6.88 4.00 -5.19
N PHE A 45 -5.96 4.96 -5.08
CA PHE A 45 -6.10 6.16 -4.27
C PHE A 45 -6.46 7.34 -5.18
N PRO A 46 -7.70 7.85 -5.12
CA PRO A 46 -8.11 9.00 -5.90
C PRO A 46 -7.21 10.21 -5.65
N LYS A 47 -6.98 11.01 -6.68
CA LYS A 47 -6.19 12.24 -6.59
C LYS A 47 -6.70 13.23 -5.52
N ASP A 48 -7.99 13.16 -5.22
CA ASP A 48 -8.71 14.00 -4.26
C ASP A 48 -9.03 13.29 -2.94
N ALA A 49 -8.40 12.14 -2.69
CA ALA A 49 -8.57 11.39 -1.45
C ALA A 49 -8.31 12.28 -0.23
N ARG A 50 -9.26 12.28 0.72
CA ARG A 50 -9.21 13.06 1.97
C ARG A 50 -9.02 14.58 1.76
N GLY A 51 -9.50 15.13 0.64
CA GLY A 51 -9.40 16.55 0.34
C GLY A 51 -8.03 16.98 -0.21
N ALA A 52 -7.19 16.03 -0.60
CA ALA A 52 -5.98 16.30 -1.36
C ALA A 52 -6.31 16.81 -2.78
N ASN A 53 -5.30 17.26 -3.51
CA ASN A 53 -5.43 17.64 -4.92
C ASN A 53 -4.17 17.25 -5.68
N HIS A 54 -3.91 15.95 -5.77
CA HIS A 54 -2.77 15.42 -6.49
C HIS A 54 -2.97 15.51 -8.02
N PRO A 55 -1.88 15.42 -8.82
CA PRO A 55 -1.99 15.46 -10.28
C PRO A 55 -2.84 14.33 -10.89
N GLY A 56 -2.90 13.17 -10.23
CA GLY A 56 -3.72 12.04 -10.62
C GLY A 56 -3.80 10.95 -9.54
N ASP A 57 -4.51 9.88 -9.88
CA ASP A 57 -4.73 8.76 -8.97
C ASP A 57 -3.42 7.99 -8.78
N ALA A 58 -3.20 7.53 -7.55
CA ALA A 58 -2.10 6.63 -7.23
C ALA A 58 -2.60 5.20 -7.12
N VAL A 59 -1.70 4.25 -7.32
CA VAL A 59 -1.98 2.83 -7.19
C VAL A 59 -1.02 2.24 -6.19
N VAL A 60 -1.54 1.48 -5.23
CA VAL A 60 -0.73 0.65 -4.34
C VAL A 60 -1.01 -0.80 -4.66
N ALA A 61 0.03 -1.53 -5.04
CA ALA A 61 -0.01 -2.95 -5.32
C ALA A 61 0.70 -3.72 -4.20
N PHE A 62 0.17 -4.90 -3.90
CA PHE A 62 0.64 -5.83 -2.89
C PHE A 62 0.81 -7.19 -3.54
N ASN A 63 1.92 -7.86 -3.24
CA ASN A 63 2.17 -9.24 -3.65
C ASN A 63 2.74 -10.05 -2.49
N VAL A 64 2.19 -11.23 -2.25
CA VAL A 64 2.71 -12.16 -1.26
C VAL A 64 3.94 -12.83 -1.85
N ALA A 65 5.08 -12.63 -1.19
CA ALA A 65 6.34 -13.28 -1.51
C ALA A 65 6.66 -14.35 -0.46
N GLU A 66 7.64 -15.21 -0.76
CA GLU A 66 8.07 -16.28 0.14
C GLU A 66 8.59 -15.77 1.50
N THR A 67 9.14 -14.55 1.52
CA THR A 67 9.80 -13.96 2.69
C THR A 67 9.04 -12.77 3.30
N GLY A 68 7.87 -12.43 2.76
CA GLY A 68 7.12 -11.28 3.24
C GLY A 68 6.06 -10.75 2.28
N LEU A 69 5.65 -9.51 2.52
CA LEU A 69 4.71 -8.78 1.69
C LEU A 69 5.46 -7.75 0.85
N GLU A 70 5.49 -7.94 -0.46
CA GLU A 70 5.95 -6.92 -1.39
C GLU A 70 4.89 -5.83 -1.51
N VAL A 71 5.32 -4.59 -1.41
CA VAL A 71 4.49 -3.41 -1.61
C VAL A 71 5.12 -2.56 -2.69
N ARG A 72 4.30 -2.11 -3.64
CA ARG A 72 4.67 -1.13 -4.66
C ARG A 72 3.66 0.01 -4.65
N ILE A 73 4.16 1.23 -4.70
CA ILE A 73 3.36 2.45 -4.78
C ILE A 73 3.74 3.16 -6.07
N ASP A 74 2.78 3.41 -6.94
CA ASP A 74 2.92 4.26 -8.11
C ASP A 74 2.08 5.53 -7.89
N ALA A 75 2.74 6.67 -7.75
CA ALA A 75 2.16 7.96 -7.41
C ALA A 75 2.47 9.03 -8.47
N THR A 76 1.65 10.07 -8.48
CA THR A 76 1.75 11.17 -9.46
C THR A 76 2.49 12.41 -8.93
N SER A 77 2.85 12.41 -7.65
CA SER A 77 3.69 13.44 -7.02
C SER A 77 4.51 12.85 -5.86
N ALA A 78 5.63 13.47 -5.50
CA ALA A 78 6.44 13.05 -4.36
C ALA A 78 5.68 13.14 -3.02
N GLU A 79 4.85 14.17 -2.84
CA GLU A 79 4.00 14.32 -1.65
C GLU A 79 2.99 13.17 -1.53
N GLN A 80 2.36 12.78 -2.64
CA GLN A 80 1.46 11.63 -2.68
C GLN A 80 2.21 10.33 -2.35
N LEU A 81 3.44 10.16 -2.85
CA LEU A 81 4.26 8.99 -2.56
C LEU A 81 4.59 8.88 -1.06
N GLU A 82 5.11 9.96 -0.46
CA GLU A 82 5.46 10.00 0.97
C GLU A 82 4.22 9.76 1.86
N GLY A 83 3.10 10.42 1.53
CA GLY A 83 1.84 10.22 2.24
C GLY A 83 1.33 8.77 2.16
N LEU A 84 1.50 8.11 1.02
CA LEU A 84 1.10 6.72 0.82
C LEU A 84 2.05 5.74 1.53
N GLN A 85 3.36 5.95 1.52
CA GLN A 85 4.30 5.15 2.30
C GLN A 85 3.93 5.16 3.80
N GLY A 86 3.68 6.35 4.35
CA GLY A 86 3.24 6.50 5.73
C GLY A 86 1.82 5.97 6.01
N ALA A 87 0.94 5.98 5.01
CA ALA A 87 -0.39 5.36 5.15
C ALA A 87 -0.27 3.84 5.18
N VAL A 88 0.47 3.23 4.25
CA VAL A 88 0.69 1.77 4.19
C VAL A 88 1.30 1.27 5.50
N ALA A 89 2.43 1.86 5.94
CA ALA A 89 3.15 1.42 7.13
C ALA A 89 2.25 1.41 8.38
N ARG A 90 1.60 2.55 8.68
CA ARG A 90 0.71 2.68 9.84
C ARG A 90 -0.45 1.67 9.87
N HIS A 91 -1.00 1.30 8.72
CA HIS A 91 -2.10 0.32 8.70
C HIS A 91 -1.58 -1.10 8.85
N LEU A 92 -0.48 -1.45 8.18
CA LEU A 92 0.15 -2.76 8.32
C LEU A 92 0.65 -2.99 9.77
N ASP A 93 1.32 -2.00 10.39
CA ASP A 93 1.75 -2.10 11.80
C ASP A 93 0.57 -2.28 12.76
N ARG A 94 -0.56 -1.63 12.49
CA ARG A 94 -1.79 -1.81 13.28
C ARG A 94 -2.29 -3.26 13.21
N PHE A 95 -2.18 -3.92 12.06
CA PHE A 95 -2.54 -5.33 11.90
C PHE A 95 -1.49 -6.28 12.48
N ALA A 96 -0.22 -5.89 12.40
CA ALA A 96 0.94 -6.61 12.92
C ALA A 96 1.24 -6.33 14.40
N PHE A 97 0.30 -5.75 15.16
CA PHE A 97 0.52 -5.34 16.55
C PHE A 97 1.04 -6.44 17.50
N ARG A 98 0.90 -7.73 17.13
CA ARG A 98 1.43 -8.88 17.88
C ARG A 98 2.84 -9.30 17.47
N GLU A 99 3.29 -8.93 16.27
CA GLU A 99 4.64 -9.20 15.75
C GLU A 99 5.61 -8.05 16.06
N GLY A 100 5.10 -6.84 16.22
CA GLY A 100 5.88 -5.63 16.42
C GLY A 100 5.82 -4.72 15.20
N GLU A 101 6.71 -3.73 15.17
CA GLU A 101 6.82 -2.78 14.07
C GLU A 101 7.47 -3.46 12.86
N LEU A 102 6.76 -3.45 11.73
CA LEU A 102 7.24 -4.02 10.47
C LEU A 102 8.32 -3.11 9.88
N GLN A 103 9.31 -3.72 9.23
CA GLN A 103 10.41 -2.99 8.60
C GLN A 103 10.05 -2.67 7.15
N PHE A 104 10.07 -1.38 6.80
CA PHE A 104 9.83 -0.89 5.45
C PHE A 104 11.10 -0.22 4.91
N ASP A 105 11.89 -0.97 4.14
CA ASP A 105 13.05 -0.43 3.42
C ASP A 105 12.61 0.03 2.03
N TRP A 106 12.04 1.23 1.95
CA TRP A 106 11.54 1.82 0.70
C TRP A 106 12.67 2.16 -0.26
N GLN A 107 12.53 1.76 -1.52
CA GLN A 107 13.45 1.99 -2.63
C GLN A 107 12.75 2.66 -3.81
#